data_AF-A0AAP0RWG1-F1
#
_entry.id   AF-A0AAP0RWG1-F1
#
_cell.length_a   1.000
_cell.length_b   1.000
_cell.length_c   1.000
_cell.angle_alpha   90.00
_cell.angle_beta   90.00
_cell.angle_gamma   90.00
#
_symmetry.space_group_name_H-M   'P 1'
#
loop_
_entity.id
_entity.type
_entity.pdbx_description
1 polymer ?
#
loop_
_entity_poly.entity_id
_entity_poly.type
_entity_poly.pdbx_seq_one_letter_code
_entity_poly.pdbx_strand_id
1 'polypeptide(L)'
;MALHAPFSPILALPTRIPSLNSPKTPPTTGIYKAVRCAVGAVVIDDPTVTRRSAKYLPSVWDYDFVQSLASDYTDEKYMKQVERLKDDVRPLINGVMDPLARLELIDAI
;
A
#
# COMPACT_ATOMS: atom_id res chain seq x y z
N MET A 1 -25.83 33.89 8.12
CA MET A 1 -26.21 33.34 6.81
C MET A 1 -25.19 32.26 6.45
N ALA A 2 -25.57 31.00 6.64
CA ALA A 2 -24.70 29.85 6.40
C ALA A 2 -24.95 29.34 4.97
N LEU A 3 -23.91 29.29 4.14
CA LEU A 3 -23.95 28.65 2.83
C LEU A 3 -23.34 27.25 2.98
N HIS A 4 -24.21 26.25 3.09
CA HIS A 4 -23.84 24.85 2.96
C HIS A 4 -23.40 24.61 1.50
N ALA A 5 -22.13 24.29 1.29
CA ALA A 5 -21.68 23.69 0.04
C ALA A 5 -22.07 22.20 0.05
N PRO A 6 -22.72 21.67 -1.00
CA PRO A 6 -22.92 20.24 -1.10
C PRO A 6 -21.58 19.58 -1.43
N PHE A 7 -21.03 18.85 -0.47
CA PHE A 7 -19.99 17.85 -0.71
C PHE A 7 -20.56 16.81 -1.67
N SER A 8 -20.19 16.89 -2.95
CA SER A 8 -20.40 15.77 -3.88
C SER A 8 -19.34 14.70 -3.63
N PRO A 9 -19.69 13.46 -3.26
CA PRO A 9 -18.74 12.37 -3.27
C PRO A 9 -18.53 11.97 -4.73
N ILE A 10 -17.34 12.20 -5.26
CA ILE A 10 -16.93 11.59 -6.52
C ILE A 10 -16.88 10.08 -6.26
N LEU A 11 -17.87 9.36 -6.78
CA LEU A 11 -17.83 7.91 -6.91
C LEU A 11 -16.72 7.55 -7.91
N ALA A 12 -15.49 7.42 -7.40
CA ALA A 12 -14.42 6.80 -8.15
C ALA A 12 -14.75 5.31 -8.31
N LEU A 13 -15.17 4.93 -9.51
CA LEU A 13 -15.31 3.53 -9.89
C LEU A 13 -13.94 2.85 -9.71
N PRO A 14 -13.83 1.67 -9.08
CA PRO A 14 -12.55 1.01 -8.93
C PRO A 14 -12.07 0.55 -10.31
N THR A 15 -11.08 1.24 -10.88
CA THR A 15 -10.27 0.67 -11.96
C THR A 15 -9.47 -0.48 -11.38
N ARG A 16 -10.02 -1.68 -11.55
CA ARG A 16 -9.36 -2.96 -11.28
C ARG A 16 -8.09 -3.01 -12.15
N ILE A 17 -6.93 -2.80 -11.54
CA ILE A 17 -5.64 -3.05 -12.20
C ILE A 17 -5.52 -4.57 -12.37
N PRO A 18 -5.41 -5.11 -13.60
CA PRO A 18 -5.12 -6.52 -13.76
C PRO A 18 -3.67 -6.78 -13.33
N SER A 19 -3.50 -7.71 -12.39
CA SER A 19 -2.21 -8.29 -11.99
C SER A 19 -1.45 -8.76 -13.22
N LEU A 20 -0.27 -8.20 -13.47
CA LEU A 20 0.61 -8.61 -14.57
C LEU A 20 1.44 -9.83 -14.13
N ASN A 21 0.77 -10.97 -14.04
CA ASN A 21 1.47 -12.26 -13.93
C ASN A 21 1.72 -12.76 -15.35
N SER A 22 2.99 -12.96 -15.70
CA SER A 22 3.38 -13.55 -16.99
C SER A 22 3.62 -15.06 -16.81
N PRO A 23 2.85 -15.92 -17.48
CA PRO A 23 3.27 -17.29 -17.75
C PRO A 23 3.92 -17.36 -19.14
N LYS A 24 5.17 -17.86 -19.17
CA LYS A 24 5.82 -18.38 -20.38
C LYS A 24 5.11 -19.67 -20.82
N THR A 25 4.35 -19.62 -21.91
CA THR A 25 4.20 -20.71 -22.92
C THR A 25 3.42 -20.19 -24.14
N PRO A 26 3.66 -20.72 -25.35
CA PRO A 26 2.89 -20.36 -26.54
C PRO A 26 1.63 -21.24 -26.67
N PRO A 27 0.41 -20.67 -26.81
CA PRO A 27 -0.73 -21.41 -27.30
C PRO A 27 -1.03 -21.07 -28.77
N THR A 28 -1.11 -22.14 -29.55
CA THR A 28 -1.64 -22.30 -30.90
C THR A 28 -2.94 -21.50 -31.14
N THR A 29 -2.94 -20.74 -32.25
CA THR A 29 -4.08 -20.16 -32.98
C THR A 29 -5.35 -19.86 -32.18
N GLY A 30 -5.34 -18.75 -31.45
CA GLY A 30 -6.55 -18.06 -31.00
C GLY A 30 -6.66 -16.72 -31.73
N ILE A 31 -7.83 -16.42 -32.31
CA ILE A 31 -8.12 -15.13 -32.94
C ILE A 31 -8.12 -14.05 -31.85
N TYR A 32 -6.98 -13.43 -31.58
CA TYR A 32 -6.92 -12.23 -30.76
C TYR A 32 -7.55 -11.08 -31.55
N LYS A 33 -8.74 -10.64 -31.12
CA LYS A 33 -9.34 -9.43 -31.67
C LYS A 33 -8.42 -8.26 -31.30
N ALA A 34 -7.82 -7.64 -32.32
CA ALA A 34 -7.05 -6.42 -32.12
C ALA A 34 -7.98 -5.33 -31.58
N VAL A 35 -7.72 -4.87 -30.36
CA VAL A 35 -8.37 -3.68 -29.82
C VAL A 35 -7.82 -2.49 -30.60
N ARG A 36 -8.61 -1.93 -31.50
CA ARG A 36 -8.28 -0.68 -32.20
C ARG A 36 -8.84 0.47 -31.38
N CYS A 37 -7.96 1.26 -30.77
CA CYS A 37 -8.35 2.56 -30.22
C CYS A 37 -8.61 3.52 -31.38
N ALA A 38 -9.85 3.95 -31.55
CA ALA A 38 -10.16 5.06 -32.43
C ALA A 38 -9.94 6.36 -31.64
N VAL A 39 -8.98 7.16 -32.08
CA VAL A 39 -8.86 8.55 -31.63
C VAL A 39 -9.99 9.31 -32.32
N GLY A 40 -11.00 9.72 -31.54
CA GLY A 40 -11.95 10.72 -32.03
C GLY A 40 -11.16 12.01 -32.29
N ALA A 41 -11.36 12.62 -33.46
CA ALA A 41 -10.84 13.95 -33.72
C ALA A 41 -11.55 14.93 -32.77
N VAL A 42 -10.94 15.18 -31.60
CA VAL A 42 -11.26 16.34 -30.81
C VAL A 42 -10.76 17.52 -31.64
N VAL A 43 -11.67 18.38 -32.10
CA VAL A 43 -11.30 19.70 -32.62
C VAL A 43 -10.70 20.42 -31.43
N ILE A 44 -9.36 20.39 -31.36
CA ILE A 44 -8.64 21.16 -30.36
C ILE A 44 -8.55 22.57 -30.93
N ASP A 45 -9.49 23.44 -30.56
CA ASP A 45 -9.48 24.88 -30.91
C ASP A 45 -8.34 25.67 -30.22
N ASP A 46 -7.38 24.98 -29.61
CA ASP A 46 -6.16 25.54 -29.04
C ASP A 46 -4.99 24.58 -29.27
N PRO A 47 -3.98 24.93 -30.11
CA PRO A 47 -2.81 24.08 -30.35
C PRO A 47 -1.95 23.81 -29.10
N THR A 48 -2.35 24.30 -27.91
CA THR A 48 -1.56 24.24 -26.68
C THR A 48 -2.26 23.61 -25.48
N VAL A 49 -3.09 22.58 -25.67
CA VAL A 49 -3.53 21.73 -24.54
C VAL A 49 -2.32 21.00 -23.93
N THR A 50 -1.64 21.72 -23.03
CA THR A 50 -0.45 21.27 -22.33
C THR A 50 -0.88 20.44 -21.14
N ARG A 51 -0.29 19.25 -20.99
CA ARG A 51 -0.53 18.41 -19.82
C ARG A 51 -0.12 19.16 -18.54
N ARG A 52 -1.05 19.29 -17.59
CA ARG A 52 -0.75 19.81 -16.24
C ARG A 52 0.13 18.79 -15.48
N SER A 53 1.21 19.25 -14.86
CA SER A 53 2.03 18.44 -13.95
C SER A 53 1.75 18.85 -12.50
N ALA A 54 1.63 17.87 -11.62
CA ALA A 54 1.38 18.11 -10.19
C ALA A 54 2.65 18.50 -9.41
N LYS A 55 3.81 18.54 -10.07
CA LYS A 55 5.12 18.82 -9.46
C LYS A 55 5.39 17.99 -8.19
N TYR A 56 5.07 16.69 -8.23
CA TYR A 56 5.42 15.78 -7.16
C TYR A 56 6.94 15.74 -6.98
N LEU A 57 7.37 15.76 -5.72
CA LEU A 57 8.76 15.51 -5.36
C LEU A 57 9.10 14.03 -5.57
N PRO A 58 10.38 13.71 -5.84
CA PRO A 58 10.82 12.33 -5.91
C PRO A 58 10.63 11.61 -4.57
N SER A 59 10.71 10.27 -4.59
CA SER A 59 10.70 9.49 -3.37
C SER A 59 11.91 9.85 -2.49
N VAL A 60 11.71 9.84 -1.17
CA VAL A 60 12.80 9.99 -0.20
C VAL A 60 13.73 8.76 -0.23
N TRP A 61 13.19 7.61 -0.64
CA TRP A 61 13.89 6.33 -0.67
C TRP A 61 14.23 6.00 -2.11
N ASP A 62 15.52 5.82 -2.38
CA ASP A 62 16.01 5.32 -3.66
C ASP A 62 15.84 3.80 -3.76
N TYR A 63 15.75 3.27 -4.98
CA TYR A 63 15.54 1.85 -5.21
C TYR A 63 16.72 1.01 -4.70
N ASP A 64 17.94 1.41 -5.02
CA ASP A 64 19.15 0.68 -4.62
C ASP A 64 19.31 0.77 -3.09
N PHE A 65 18.93 1.91 -2.50
CA PHE A 65 18.86 2.05 -1.05
C PHE A 65 17.93 1.03 -0.41
N VAL A 66 16.68 0.93 -0.88
CA VAL A 66 15.70 -0.05 -0.35
C VAL A 66 16.20 -1.49 -0.53
N GLN A 67 16.82 -1.82 -1.67
CA GLN A 67 17.37 -3.15 -1.91
C GLN A 67 18.55 -3.48 -1.00
N SER A 68 19.36 -2.49 -0.63
CA SER A 68 20.53 -2.68 0.23
C SER A 68 20.18 -2.92 1.71
N LEU A 69 18.93 -2.68 2.11
CA LEU A 69 18.51 -2.86 3.49
C LEU A 69 18.55 -4.34 3.88
N ALA A 70 19.43 -4.67 4.81
CA ALA A 70 19.49 -5.95 5.48
C ALA A 70 19.07 -5.80 6.95
N SER A 71 18.54 -6.88 7.53
CA SER A 71 18.21 -6.94 8.95
C SER A 71 19.07 -7.98 9.63
N ASP A 72 19.78 -7.60 10.68
CA ASP A 72 20.54 -8.52 11.51
C ASP A 72 19.63 -9.45 12.34
N TYR A 73 18.33 -9.13 12.42
CA TYR A 73 17.36 -9.79 13.30
C TYR A 73 16.65 -10.99 12.67
N THR A 74 17.13 -11.48 11.52
CA THR A 74 16.53 -12.64 10.83
C THR A 74 16.90 -13.98 11.46
N ASP A 75 17.87 -14.01 12.37
CA ASP A 75 18.34 -15.24 12.99
C ASP A 75 17.30 -15.87 13.93
N GLU A 76 17.27 -17.22 13.96
CA GLU A 76 16.42 -17.98 14.89
C GLU A 76 16.64 -17.62 16.37
N LYS A 77 17.84 -17.15 16.73
CA LYS A 77 18.16 -16.74 18.11
C LYS A 77 17.22 -15.63 18.58
N TYR A 78 16.88 -14.68 17.71
CA TYR A 78 15.96 -13.59 18.03
C TYR A 78 14.52 -14.08 18.10
N MET A 79 14.11 -15.01 17.22
CA MET A 79 12.80 -15.63 17.31
C MET A 79 12.63 -16.39 18.64
N LYS A 80 13.64 -17.18 19.04
CA LYS A 80 13.64 -17.87 20.35
C LYS A 80 13.60 -16.88 21.51
N GLN A 81 14.31 -15.77 21.42
CA GLN A 81 14.28 -14.71 22.43
C GLN A 81 12.90 -14.04 22.51
N VAL A 82 12.26 -13.76 21.38
CA VAL A 82 10.89 -13.22 21.32
C VAL A 82 9.89 -14.17 21.98
N GLU A 83 9.95 -15.46 21.68
CA GLU A 83 9.04 -16.44 22.31
C GLU A 83 9.26 -16.54 23.82
N ARG A 84 10.52 -16.53 24.28
CA ARG A 84 10.83 -16.48 25.72
C ARG A 84 10.26 -15.23 26.39
N LEU A 85 10.48 -14.05 25.81
CA LEU A 85 9.96 -12.79 26.34
C LEU A 85 8.43 -12.75 26.37
N LYS A 86 7.77 -13.32 25.35
CA LYS A 86 6.31 -13.47 25.34
C LYS A 86 5.85 -14.37 26.49
N ASP A 87 6.52 -15.49 26.71
CA ASP A 87 6.19 -16.42 27.79
C ASP A 87 6.43 -15.80 29.17
N ASP A 88 7.42 -14.93 29.32
CA ASP A 88 7.70 -14.18 30.55
C ASP A 88 6.64 -13.09 30.83
N VAL A 89 6.13 -12.42 29.79
CA VAL A 89 5.12 -11.36 29.92
C VAL A 89 3.70 -11.92 30.07
N ARG A 90 3.39 -13.08 29.49
CA ARG A 90 2.07 -13.74 29.58
C ARG A 90 1.54 -13.88 31.02
N PRO A 91 2.31 -14.36 32.02
CA PRO A 91 1.85 -14.44 33.39
C PRO A 91 1.73 -13.08 34.07
N LEU A 92 2.44 -12.04 33.59
CA LEU A 92 2.24 -10.68 34.11
C LEU A 92 0.82 -10.22 33.72
N ILE A 93 0.46 -10.29 32.45
CA ILE A 93 -0.86 -9.83 31.98
C ILE A 93 -2.03 -10.63 32.59
N ASN A 94 -1.83 -11.93 32.82
CA ASN A 94 -2.84 -12.84 33.35
C ASN A 94 -2.79 -13.00 34.88
N GLY A 95 -1.75 -12.48 35.52
CA GLY A 95 -1.50 -12.62 36.94
C GLY A 95 -2.39 -11.71 37.78
N VAL A 96 -2.38 -11.94 39.09
CA VAL A 96 -3.05 -11.06 40.04
C VAL A 96 -2.16 -9.85 40.29
N MET A 97 -2.59 -8.70 39.79
CA MET A 97 -1.97 -7.40 40.03
C MET A 97 -3.04 -6.36 40.34
N ASP A 98 -2.60 -5.24 40.90
CA ASP A 98 -3.48 -4.09 41.10
C ASP A 98 -4.13 -3.67 39.76
N PRO A 99 -5.44 -3.36 39.72
CA PRO A 99 -6.12 -3.01 38.49
C PRO A 99 -5.52 -1.81 37.75
N LEU A 100 -5.00 -0.80 38.46
CA LEU A 100 -4.36 0.36 37.83
C LEU A 100 -3.03 -0.06 37.20
N ALA A 101 -2.20 -0.82 37.92
CA ALA A 101 -0.95 -1.35 37.38
C ALA A 101 -1.16 -2.21 36.13
N ARG A 102 -2.28 -2.94 36.06
CA ARG A 102 -2.65 -3.70 34.86
C ARG A 102 -2.95 -2.83 33.66
N LEU A 103 -3.67 -1.73 33.88
CA LEU A 103 -4.00 -0.79 32.82
C LEU A 103 -2.75 -0.08 32.31
N GLU A 104 -1.83 0.30 33.20
CA GLU A 104 -0.54 0.88 32.85
C GLU A 104 0.32 -0.10 32.02
N LEU A 105 0.32 -1.39 32.39
CA LEU A 105 1.00 -2.42 31.61
C LEU A 105 0.41 -2.55 30.20
N ILE A 106 -0.93 -2.52 30.06
CA ILE A 106 -1.61 -2.60 28.76
C ILE A 106 -1.33 -1.37 27.90
N ASP A 107 -1.23 -0.19 28.50
CA ASP A 107 -0.93 1.06 27.78
C ASP A 107 0.52 1.10 27.26
N ALA A 108 1.44 0.45 27.97
CA ALA A 108 2.86 0.41 27.61
C ALA A 108 3.22 -0.66 26.56
N ILE A 109 2.35 -1.64 26.29
CA ILE A 109 2.59 -2.76 25.34
C ILE A 109 1.81 -2.58 24.03
#